data_AF-A0A7S3EKX0-F1
#
_entry.id   AF-A0A7S3EKX0-F1
#
_cell.length_a   1.000
_cell.length_b   1.000
_cell.length_c   1.000
_cell.angle_alpha   90.00
_cell.angle_beta   90.00
_cell.angle_gamma   90.00
#
_symmetry.space_group_name_H-M   'P 1'
#
loop_
_entity.id
_entity.type
_entity.pdbx_description
1 polymer ?
#
loop_
_entity_poly.entity_id
_entity_poly.type
_entity_poly.pdbx_seq_one_letter_code
_entity_poly.pdbx_strand_id
1 'polypeptide(L)'
;MASVCSSPGCEMEAKLRCPTCVKLTLPDDGSYFCSQDCFKRSWKLHKLHHVLSLGKNSGKLLDDREKQKSAFANFPYTGKLRAEYVSPMSKVPDHIQKPDYSETGIPISEEKSKRARVIVQLDEDEIAGMRKVCRLAREVLDVAGHMVKPGITTDEIDQAVHRACLERDSYPSPLNYYNFPKSVCTSVNEVICHGIPDARPLEDGDILNIDITLYHGGFHGDLNETYVVGNVDEAGKKLIKSSYDALFAAIEMGMNRVVRSGLGFVNGLLTQCLNDMQRSQGPCFASSEGELKRLQNQTDIQSYVRTVDTGSINCSTQPPIFLIIARTKP
;
A
#
# COMPACT_ATOMS: atom_id res chain seq x y z
N MET A 1 -19.46 6.87 -38.28
CA MET A 1 -18.60 7.98 -37.81
C MET A 1 -17.15 7.52 -37.98
N ALA A 2 -16.28 8.38 -38.50
CA ALA A 2 -14.86 8.03 -38.65
C ALA A 2 -14.20 7.91 -37.27
N SER A 3 -13.49 6.81 -37.02
CA SER A 3 -12.81 6.57 -35.74
C SER A 3 -11.53 7.41 -35.66
N VAL A 4 -11.25 8.00 -34.49
CA VAL A 4 -10.02 8.78 -34.25
C VAL A 4 -8.87 7.86 -33.82
N CYS A 5 -7.63 8.22 -34.15
CA CYS A 5 -6.44 7.47 -33.74
C CYS A 5 -6.34 7.34 -32.21
N SER A 6 -6.14 6.13 -31.70
CA SER A 6 -6.00 5.83 -30.27
C SER A 6 -4.59 6.06 -29.71
N SER A 7 -3.72 6.74 -30.47
CA SER A 7 -2.35 7.03 -30.05
C SER A 7 -2.34 8.31 -29.21
N PRO A 8 -1.72 8.33 -28.01
CA PRO A 8 -1.59 9.55 -27.23
C PRO A 8 -0.97 10.68 -28.07
N GLY A 9 -1.64 11.83 -28.12
CA GLY A 9 -1.20 13.00 -28.88
C GLY A 9 -1.44 12.94 -30.40
N CYS A 10 -2.28 12.02 -30.91
CA CYS A 10 -2.63 11.97 -32.33
C CYS A 10 -4.15 12.08 -32.54
N GLU A 11 -4.56 13.11 -33.26
CA GLU A 11 -5.98 13.40 -33.55
C GLU A 11 -6.39 13.06 -34.99
N MET A 12 -5.51 12.37 -35.73
CA MET A 12 -5.77 12.00 -37.12
C MET A 12 -6.81 10.89 -37.23
N GLU A 13 -7.52 10.88 -38.35
CA GLU A 13 -8.48 9.83 -38.69
C GLU A 13 -7.80 8.45 -38.77
N ALA A 14 -8.41 7.46 -38.14
CA ALA A 14 -7.88 6.11 -38.11
C ALA A 14 -8.16 5.35 -39.42
N LYS A 15 -7.15 4.62 -39.89
CA LYS A 15 -7.20 3.83 -41.13
C LYS A 15 -6.90 2.35 -40.90
N LEU A 16 -6.39 2.02 -39.72
CA LEU A 16 -5.95 0.70 -39.34
C LEU A 16 -6.65 0.28 -38.04
N ARG A 17 -6.89 -1.02 -37.89
CA ARG A 17 -7.42 -1.61 -36.67
C ARG A 17 -6.44 -2.67 -36.16
N CYS A 18 -6.29 -2.76 -34.84
CA CYS A 18 -5.42 -3.76 -34.23
C CYS A 18 -5.90 -5.19 -34.57
N PRO A 19 -5.07 -6.02 -35.23
CA PRO A 19 -5.48 -7.38 -35.64
C PRO A 19 -5.75 -8.29 -34.46
N THR A 20 -5.08 -8.06 -33.32
CA THR A 20 -5.30 -8.80 -32.08
C THR A 20 -6.66 -8.45 -31.46
N CYS A 21 -7.08 -7.18 -31.44
CA CYS A 21 -8.42 -6.80 -30.97
C CYS A 21 -9.52 -7.46 -31.81
N VAL A 22 -9.34 -7.51 -33.14
CA VAL A 22 -10.26 -8.20 -34.06
C VAL A 22 -10.31 -9.70 -33.77
N LYS A 23 -9.14 -10.35 -33.65
CA LYS A 23 -9.03 -11.78 -33.33
C LYS A 23 -9.65 -12.13 -31.97
N LEU A 24 -9.61 -11.20 -31.02
CA LEU A 24 -10.12 -11.37 -29.67
C LEU A 24 -11.56 -10.88 -29.48
N THR A 25 -12.20 -10.31 -30.51
CA THR A 25 -13.58 -9.79 -30.44
C THR A 25 -13.76 -8.71 -29.35
N LEU A 26 -12.73 -7.89 -29.13
CA LEU A 26 -12.77 -6.81 -28.14
C LEU A 26 -13.60 -5.62 -28.65
N PRO A 27 -14.19 -4.80 -27.75
CA PRO A 27 -14.90 -3.59 -28.13
C PRO A 27 -14.05 -2.68 -29.02
N ASP A 28 -14.75 -1.90 -29.84
CA ASP A 28 -14.15 -1.05 -30.86
C ASP A 28 -13.40 0.16 -30.27
N ASP A 29 -13.63 0.49 -29.00
CA ASP A 29 -12.99 1.61 -28.31
C ASP A 29 -11.47 1.41 -28.17
N GLY A 30 -10.68 2.40 -28.57
CA GLY A 30 -9.21 2.34 -28.41
C GLY A 30 -8.49 1.34 -29.35
N SER A 31 -9.18 0.71 -30.31
CA SER A 31 -8.61 -0.32 -31.20
C SER A 31 -8.10 0.19 -32.57
N TYR A 32 -8.18 1.51 -32.79
CA TYR A 32 -8.00 2.15 -34.10
C TYR A 32 -6.77 3.06 -34.17
N PHE A 33 -6.03 3.01 -35.28
CA PHE A 33 -4.78 3.76 -35.48
C PHE A 33 -4.71 4.41 -36.87
N CYS A 34 -4.13 5.60 -36.99
CA CYS A 34 -3.98 6.29 -38.28
C CYS A 34 -2.85 5.73 -39.16
N SER A 35 -1.82 5.12 -38.54
CA SER A 35 -0.62 4.60 -39.23
C SER A 35 0.05 3.47 -38.43
N GLN A 36 0.90 2.70 -39.11
CA GLN A 36 1.69 1.64 -38.48
C GLN A 36 2.67 2.18 -37.42
N ASP A 37 3.15 3.41 -37.58
CA ASP A 37 4.06 4.05 -36.63
C ASP A 37 3.36 4.49 -35.34
N CYS A 38 2.11 4.98 -35.44
CA CYS A 38 1.28 5.25 -34.26
C CYS A 38 0.96 3.94 -33.52
N PHE A 39 0.64 2.87 -34.25
CA PHE A 39 0.42 1.55 -33.66
C PHE A 39 1.65 1.05 -32.87
N LYS A 40 2.85 1.13 -33.47
CA LYS A 40 4.10 0.68 -32.82
C LYS A 40 4.45 1.52 -31.59
N ARG A 41 4.33 2.85 -31.67
CA ARG A 41 4.62 3.77 -30.55
C ARG A 41 3.68 3.56 -29.37
N SER A 42 2.40 3.34 -29.64
CA SER A 42 1.39 3.12 -28.62
C SER A 42 1.27 1.68 -28.16
N TRP A 43 2.03 0.74 -28.74
CA TRP A 43 1.89 -0.70 -28.46
C TRP A 43 2.00 -1.06 -26.98
N LYS A 44 2.94 -0.46 -26.24
CA LYS A 44 3.13 -0.72 -24.81
C LYS A 44 1.87 -0.38 -23.98
N LEU A 45 1.22 0.74 -24.30
CA LEU A 45 -0.01 1.19 -23.65
C LEU A 45 -1.23 0.40 -24.16
N HIS A 46 -1.34 0.20 -25.47
CA HIS A 46 -2.47 -0.49 -26.09
C HIS A 46 -2.56 -1.98 -25.73
N LYS A 47 -1.42 -2.66 -25.51
CA LYS A 47 -1.42 -4.06 -25.04
C LYS A 47 -2.09 -4.19 -23.65
N LEU A 48 -2.11 -3.14 -22.84
CA LEU A 48 -2.83 -3.13 -21.56
C LEU A 48 -4.35 -3.17 -21.77
N HIS A 49 -4.88 -2.52 -22.82
CA HIS A 49 -6.29 -2.62 -23.20
C HIS A 49 -6.68 -4.07 -23.50
N HIS A 50 -5.80 -4.86 -24.11
CA HIS A 50 -6.08 -6.29 -24.37
C HIS A 50 -6.20 -7.07 -23.08
N VAL A 51 -5.33 -6.80 -22.10
CA VAL A 51 -5.35 -7.47 -20.80
C VAL A 51 -6.61 -7.09 -20.02
N LEU A 52 -6.98 -5.80 -20.02
CA LEU A 52 -8.18 -5.28 -19.35
C LEU A 52 -9.47 -5.82 -19.98
N SER A 53 -9.54 -5.89 -21.31
CA SER A 53 -10.75 -6.34 -22.02
C SER A 53 -10.84 -7.87 -22.18
N LEU A 54 -9.75 -8.63 -22.02
CA LEU A 54 -9.74 -10.10 -22.02
C LEU A 54 -10.21 -10.74 -20.71
N GLY A 55 -10.80 -9.98 -19.79
CA GLY A 55 -11.60 -10.51 -18.69
C GLY A 55 -12.83 -11.27 -19.20
N LYS A 56 -12.63 -12.44 -19.82
CA LYS A 56 -13.66 -13.42 -20.20
C LYS A 56 -14.28 -13.97 -18.93
N ASN A 57 -15.16 -13.19 -18.31
CA ASN A 57 -16.04 -13.60 -17.21
C ASN A 57 -17.07 -12.51 -16.91
N SER A 58 -17.53 -11.68 -17.86
CA SER A 58 -18.46 -10.57 -17.54
C SER A 58 -19.71 -11.04 -16.77
N GLY A 59 -20.29 -12.19 -17.11
CA GLY A 59 -21.42 -12.78 -16.35
C GLY A 59 -21.05 -13.29 -14.95
N LYS A 60 -19.87 -13.91 -14.77
CA LYS A 60 -19.39 -14.41 -13.47
C LYS A 60 -18.88 -13.28 -12.57
N LEU A 61 -18.25 -12.26 -13.15
CA LEU A 61 -17.80 -11.04 -12.48
C LEU A 61 -18.98 -10.22 -11.96
N LEU A 62 -20.08 -10.11 -12.73
CA LEU A 62 -21.30 -9.47 -12.26
C LEU A 62 -21.90 -10.22 -11.05
N ASP A 63 -21.96 -11.56 -11.12
CA ASP A 63 -22.42 -12.42 -10.01
C ASP A 63 -21.50 -12.32 -8.77
N ASP A 64 -20.18 -12.32 -8.95
CA ASP A 64 -19.20 -12.16 -7.86
C ASP A 64 -19.28 -10.76 -7.23
N ARG A 65 -19.50 -9.72 -8.05
CA ARG A 65 -19.72 -8.33 -7.60
C ARG A 65 -21.01 -8.21 -6.78
N GLU A 66 -22.10 -8.79 -7.25
CA GLU A 66 -23.38 -8.79 -6.53
C GLU A 66 -23.29 -9.56 -5.21
N LYS A 67 -22.62 -10.73 -5.19
CA LYS A 67 -22.37 -11.49 -3.96
C LYS A 67 -21.54 -10.71 -2.95
N GLN A 68 -20.45 -10.06 -3.37
CA GLN A 68 -19.64 -9.24 -2.46
C GLN A 68 -20.41 -8.03 -1.91
N LYS A 69 -21.20 -7.35 -2.75
CA LYS A 69 -22.10 -6.27 -2.26
C LYS A 69 -23.13 -6.79 -1.27
N SER A 70 -23.66 -7.99 -1.50
CA SER A 70 -24.64 -8.61 -0.59
C SER A 70 -24.05 -8.98 0.77
N ALA A 71 -22.75 -9.29 0.84
CA ALA A 71 -22.08 -9.68 2.09
C ALA A 71 -22.13 -8.59 3.17
N PHE A 72 -22.17 -7.32 2.75
CA PHE A 72 -22.26 -6.16 3.64
C PHE A 72 -23.61 -5.43 3.56
N ALA A 73 -24.64 -6.03 2.92
CA ALA A 73 -25.92 -5.35 2.69
C ALA A 73 -26.60 -4.87 3.98
N ASN A 74 -26.44 -5.61 5.08
CA ASN A 74 -27.01 -5.29 6.39
C ASN A 74 -25.96 -4.77 7.39
N PHE A 75 -24.73 -4.51 6.95
CA PHE A 75 -23.68 -4.01 7.83
C PHE A 75 -23.87 -2.51 8.10
N PRO A 76 -23.95 -2.07 9.37
CA PRO A 76 -24.16 -0.66 9.70
C PRO A 76 -22.83 0.11 9.58
N TYR A 77 -22.57 0.65 8.38
CA TYR A 77 -21.42 1.51 8.14
C TYR A 77 -21.46 2.78 9.02
N THR A 78 -20.30 3.18 9.54
CA THR A 78 -20.13 4.36 10.41
C THR A 78 -20.08 5.67 9.62
N GLY A 79 -19.74 5.61 8.34
CA GLY A 79 -19.59 6.78 7.47
C GLY A 79 -20.17 6.56 6.07
N LYS A 80 -19.64 7.31 5.11
CA LYS A 80 -20.13 7.33 3.70
C LYS A 80 -19.45 6.26 2.86
N LEU A 81 -18.24 5.83 3.21
CA LEU A 81 -17.50 4.82 2.45
C LEU A 81 -18.24 3.47 2.44
N ARG A 82 -18.11 2.75 1.33
CA ARG A 82 -18.64 1.39 1.16
C ARG A 82 -17.57 0.53 0.52
N ALA A 83 -17.52 -0.74 0.91
CA ALA A 83 -16.68 -1.73 0.24
C ALA A 83 -17.21 -1.95 -1.18
N GLU A 84 -16.32 -1.87 -2.16
CA GLU A 84 -16.59 -2.20 -3.56
C GLU A 84 -15.94 -3.55 -3.91
N TYR A 85 -16.05 -3.93 -5.19
CA TYR A 85 -15.53 -5.20 -5.67
C TYR A 85 -14.03 -5.35 -5.47
N VAL A 86 -13.62 -6.45 -4.85
CA VAL A 86 -12.21 -6.81 -4.66
C VAL A 86 -11.82 -7.79 -5.77
N SER A 87 -10.85 -7.41 -6.61
CA SER A 87 -10.36 -8.29 -7.68
C SER A 87 -9.58 -9.48 -7.11
N PRO A 88 -9.46 -10.61 -7.84
CA PRO A 88 -8.76 -11.81 -7.35
C PRO A 88 -7.31 -11.53 -6.93
N MET A 89 -6.81 -12.31 -5.97
CA MET A 89 -5.45 -12.22 -5.47
C MET A 89 -4.41 -12.37 -6.60
N SER A 90 -3.44 -11.46 -6.63
CA SER A 90 -2.34 -11.47 -7.60
C SER A 90 -1.35 -12.61 -7.34
N LYS A 91 -0.76 -13.17 -8.40
CA LYS A 91 0.19 -14.28 -8.31
C LYS A 91 1.62 -13.78 -8.16
N VAL A 92 2.37 -14.40 -7.25
CA VAL A 92 3.81 -14.18 -7.09
C VAL A 92 4.61 -15.28 -7.79
N PRO A 93 5.59 -14.96 -8.67
CA PRO A 93 6.45 -15.95 -9.31
C PRO A 93 7.28 -16.79 -8.33
N ASP A 94 7.66 -18.01 -8.75
CA ASP A 94 8.36 -18.96 -7.87
C ASP A 94 9.79 -18.56 -7.48
N HIS A 95 10.45 -17.73 -8.29
CA HIS A 95 11.82 -17.27 -8.00
C HIS A 95 11.87 -16.22 -6.87
N ILE A 96 10.75 -15.60 -6.52
CA ILE A 96 10.68 -14.63 -5.43
C ILE A 96 10.69 -15.39 -4.11
N GLN A 97 11.61 -15.03 -3.22
CA GLN A 97 11.65 -15.56 -1.86
C GLN A 97 10.35 -15.18 -1.13
N LYS A 98 9.67 -16.17 -0.54
CA LYS A 98 8.38 -15.98 0.12
C LYS A 98 8.50 -16.16 1.64
N PRO A 99 7.71 -15.42 2.45
CA PRO A 99 7.60 -15.69 3.88
C PRO A 99 6.82 -16.98 4.16
N ASP A 100 6.89 -17.47 5.39
CA ASP A 100 6.29 -18.74 5.85
C ASP A 100 4.75 -18.79 5.73
N TYR A 101 4.08 -17.64 5.79
CA TYR A 101 2.63 -17.51 5.64
C TYR A 101 2.16 -17.39 4.18
N SER A 102 3.06 -17.24 3.20
CA SER A 102 2.66 -16.88 1.83
C SER A 102 1.67 -17.86 1.17
N GLU A 103 1.70 -19.13 1.54
CA GLU A 103 0.78 -20.16 1.01
C GLU A 103 -0.43 -20.39 1.91
N THR A 104 -0.22 -20.43 3.23
CA THR A 104 -1.25 -20.86 4.21
C THR A 104 -2.01 -19.71 4.85
N GLY A 105 -1.46 -18.50 4.75
CA GLY A 105 -1.87 -17.32 5.48
C GLY A 105 -1.60 -17.34 6.98
N ILE A 106 -0.82 -18.30 7.48
CA ILE A 106 -0.52 -18.44 8.92
C ILE A 106 0.96 -18.14 9.18
N PRO A 107 1.31 -17.06 9.89
CA PRO A 107 2.70 -16.69 10.18
C PRO A 107 3.26 -17.52 11.34
N ILE A 108 3.67 -18.75 11.04
CA ILE A 108 4.10 -19.76 12.02
C ILE A 108 5.26 -19.26 12.89
N SER A 109 6.25 -18.60 12.29
CA SER A 109 7.42 -18.05 12.98
C SER A 109 7.02 -16.95 13.97
N GLU A 110 6.06 -16.10 13.61
CA GLU A 110 5.50 -15.09 14.52
C GLU A 110 4.73 -15.75 15.67
N GLU A 111 3.84 -16.70 15.39
CA GLU A 111 3.05 -17.42 16.41
C GLU A 111 3.94 -18.08 17.48
N LYS A 112 5.05 -18.68 17.06
CA LYS A 112 6.06 -19.24 17.97
C LYS A 112 6.73 -18.17 18.84
N SER A 113 6.88 -16.96 18.30
CA SER A 113 7.52 -15.82 18.97
C SER A 113 6.58 -14.97 19.83
N LYS A 114 5.24 -15.07 19.67
CA LYS A 114 4.24 -14.19 20.34
C LYS A 114 4.39 -14.10 21.86
N ARG A 115 4.97 -15.12 22.51
CA ARG A 115 5.20 -15.15 23.97
C ARG A 115 6.61 -14.76 24.38
N ALA A 116 7.54 -14.63 23.43
CA ALA A 116 8.91 -14.23 23.68
C ALA A 116 8.96 -12.73 23.96
N ARG A 117 9.43 -12.35 25.14
CA ARG A 117 9.76 -10.94 25.47
C ARG A 117 11.20 -10.61 25.08
N VAL A 118 11.68 -11.20 23.99
CA VAL A 118 13.07 -11.09 23.53
C VAL A 118 13.10 -10.12 22.37
N ILE A 119 13.89 -9.06 22.52
CA ILE A 119 14.20 -8.15 21.41
C ILE A 119 15.42 -8.72 20.71
N VAL A 120 15.30 -8.98 19.41
CA VAL A 120 16.42 -9.47 18.60
C VAL A 120 17.41 -8.33 18.41
N GLN A 121 18.65 -8.55 18.85
CA GLN A 121 19.76 -7.66 18.51
C GLN A 121 20.32 -8.09 17.16
N LEU A 122 20.13 -7.24 16.16
CA LEU A 122 20.64 -7.48 14.80
C LEU A 122 22.16 -7.31 14.77
N ASP A 123 22.83 -8.17 14.00
CA ASP A 123 24.24 -7.99 13.61
C ASP A 123 24.38 -7.04 12.40
N GLU A 124 25.61 -6.82 11.93
CA GLU A 124 25.89 -5.85 10.84
C GLU A 124 25.27 -6.27 9.50
N ASP A 125 25.27 -7.57 9.19
CA ASP A 125 24.70 -8.10 7.94
C ASP A 125 23.17 -8.03 7.98
N GLU A 126 22.57 -8.35 9.13
CA GLU A 126 21.14 -8.21 9.36
C GLU A 126 20.69 -6.73 9.30
N ILE A 127 21.48 -5.81 9.84
CA ILE A 127 21.24 -4.36 9.70
C ILE A 127 21.33 -3.93 8.23
N ALA A 128 22.30 -4.45 7.47
CA ALA A 128 22.41 -4.16 6.04
C ALA A 128 21.21 -4.69 5.25
N GLY A 129 20.72 -5.89 5.59
CA GLY A 129 19.48 -6.47 5.05
C GLY A 129 18.26 -5.59 5.33
N MET A 130 18.09 -5.15 6.58
CA MET A 130 17.03 -4.22 6.97
C MET A 130 17.08 -2.88 6.21
N ARG A 131 18.27 -2.27 6.11
CA ARG A 131 18.46 -1.02 5.34
C ARG A 131 18.07 -1.22 3.87
N LYS A 132 18.41 -2.37 3.29
CA LYS A 132 18.07 -2.69 1.90
C LYS A 132 16.57 -2.80 1.71
N VAL A 133 15.88 -3.63 2.49
CA VAL A 133 14.43 -3.83 2.30
C VAL A 133 13.63 -2.56 2.57
N CYS A 134 14.00 -1.74 3.55
CA CYS A 134 13.29 -0.49 3.84
C CYS A 134 13.51 0.58 2.76
N ARG A 135 14.70 0.63 2.15
CA ARG A 135 14.90 1.48 0.95
C ARG A 135 14.01 1.02 -0.19
N LEU A 136 13.92 -0.29 -0.46
CA LEU A 136 13.04 -0.83 -1.49
C LEU A 136 11.57 -0.52 -1.20
N ALA A 137 11.14 -0.64 0.05
CA ALA A 137 9.78 -0.31 0.47
C ALA A 137 9.46 1.18 0.24
N ARG A 138 10.40 2.09 0.57
CA ARG A 138 10.27 3.51 0.22
C ARG A 138 10.05 3.74 -1.27
N GLU A 139 10.87 3.11 -2.11
CA GLU A 139 10.74 3.26 -3.56
C GLU A 139 9.38 2.75 -4.08
N VAL A 140 8.81 1.72 -3.46
CA VAL A 140 7.47 1.22 -3.81
C VAL A 140 6.38 2.19 -3.33
N LEU A 141 6.52 2.77 -2.13
CA LEU A 141 5.62 3.81 -1.65
C LEU A 141 5.65 5.04 -2.57
N ASP A 142 6.84 5.44 -3.05
CA ASP A 142 6.98 6.50 -4.04
C ASP A 142 6.18 6.19 -5.31
N VAL A 143 6.29 4.98 -5.86
CA VAL A 143 5.51 4.57 -7.04
C VAL A 143 4.00 4.70 -6.78
N ALA A 144 3.52 4.24 -5.63
CA ALA A 144 2.12 4.32 -5.27
C ALA A 144 1.64 5.78 -5.10
N GLY A 145 2.42 6.61 -4.42
CA GLY A 145 2.12 8.03 -4.20
C GLY A 145 1.94 8.81 -5.51
N HIS A 146 2.75 8.52 -6.54
CA HIS A 146 2.62 9.17 -7.86
C HIS A 146 1.33 8.83 -8.61
N MET A 147 0.60 7.79 -8.19
CA MET A 147 -0.67 7.40 -8.80
C MET A 147 -1.87 8.11 -8.20
N VAL A 148 -1.73 8.72 -7.02
CA VAL A 148 -2.85 9.29 -6.26
C VAL A 148 -3.44 10.50 -6.99
N LYS A 149 -4.66 10.33 -7.51
CA LYS A 149 -5.45 11.37 -8.17
C LYS A 149 -6.93 10.96 -8.22
N PRO A 150 -7.88 11.90 -8.38
CA PRO A 150 -9.29 11.56 -8.58
C PRO A 150 -9.48 10.56 -9.74
N GLY A 151 -10.36 9.59 -9.55
CA GLY A 151 -10.75 8.60 -10.54
C GLY A 151 -9.89 7.32 -10.59
N ILE A 152 -8.68 7.30 -10.00
CA ILE A 152 -7.92 6.05 -9.87
C ILE A 152 -8.57 5.16 -8.81
N THR A 153 -8.62 3.86 -9.03
CA THR A 153 -9.10 2.91 -8.01
C THR A 153 -7.96 2.49 -7.07
N THR A 154 -8.30 2.09 -5.85
CA THR A 154 -7.31 1.52 -4.93
C THR A 154 -6.80 0.16 -5.43
N ASP A 155 -7.62 -0.61 -6.16
CA ASP A 155 -7.17 -1.84 -6.85
C ASP A 155 -6.10 -1.56 -7.93
N GLU A 156 -6.19 -0.46 -8.67
CA GLU A 156 -5.14 -0.07 -9.62
C GLU A 156 -3.82 0.28 -8.91
N ILE A 157 -3.90 0.92 -7.74
CA ILE A 157 -2.72 1.19 -6.88
C ILE A 157 -2.12 -0.13 -6.40
N ASP A 158 -2.92 -1.08 -5.91
CA ASP A 158 -2.46 -2.43 -5.51
C ASP A 158 -1.74 -3.16 -6.64
N GLN A 159 -2.30 -3.15 -7.85
CA GLN A 159 -1.68 -3.81 -9.00
C GLN A 159 -0.31 -3.19 -9.35
N ALA A 160 -0.16 -1.88 -9.19
CA ALA A 160 1.12 -1.21 -9.40
C ALA A 160 2.13 -1.52 -8.29
N VAL A 161 1.70 -1.49 -7.02
CA VAL A 161 2.52 -1.87 -5.87
C VAL A 161 3.00 -3.31 -6.01
N HIS A 162 2.09 -4.24 -6.33
CA HIS A 162 2.41 -5.65 -6.54
C HIS A 162 3.52 -5.81 -7.57
N ARG A 163 3.37 -5.20 -8.76
CA ARG A 163 4.41 -5.24 -9.81
C ARG A 163 5.72 -4.62 -9.34
N ALA A 164 5.67 -3.47 -8.66
CA ALA A 164 6.86 -2.77 -8.19
C ALA A 164 7.65 -3.58 -7.14
N CYS A 165 6.97 -4.39 -6.31
CA CYS A 165 7.60 -5.37 -5.42
C CYS A 165 8.30 -6.48 -6.22
N LEU A 166 7.62 -7.06 -7.21
CA LEU A 166 8.19 -8.15 -8.03
C LEU A 166 9.40 -7.69 -8.84
N GLU A 167 9.38 -6.48 -9.40
CA GLU A 167 10.50 -5.86 -10.12
C GLU A 167 11.75 -5.67 -9.23
N ARG A 168 11.58 -5.71 -7.91
CA ARG A 168 12.63 -5.59 -6.89
C ARG A 168 12.99 -6.92 -6.25
N ASP A 169 12.61 -8.04 -6.88
CA ASP A 169 12.79 -9.39 -6.35
C ASP A 169 12.27 -9.52 -4.91
N SER A 170 11.12 -8.90 -4.63
CA SER A 170 10.56 -8.78 -3.28
C SER A 170 9.11 -9.26 -3.23
N TYR A 171 8.73 -9.87 -2.12
CA TYR A 171 7.37 -10.30 -1.86
C TYR A 171 6.57 -9.17 -1.19
N PRO A 172 5.36 -8.83 -1.65
CA PRO A 172 4.50 -7.87 -0.95
C PRO A 172 3.93 -8.52 0.31
N SER A 173 4.48 -8.17 1.48
CA SER A 173 4.22 -8.87 2.75
C SER A 173 2.75 -8.95 3.15
N PRO A 174 1.89 -7.94 2.92
CA PRO A 174 0.47 -8.07 3.23
C PRO A 174 -0.23 -9.20 2.47
N LEU A 175 0.30 -9.60 1.31
CA LEU A 175 -0.34 -10.60 0.47
C LEU A 175 -0.43 -11.94 1.19
N ASN A 176 -1.66 -12.44 1.35
CA ASN A 176 -2.03 -13.64 2.08
C ASN A 176 -1.71 -13.63 3.58
N TYR A 177 -1.17 -12.56 4.16
CA TYR A 177 -0.92 -12.48 5.60
C TYR A 177 -2.23 -12.51 6.40
N TYR A 178 -2.46 -13.52 7.24
CA TYR A 178 -3.78 -13.84 7.81
C TYR A 178 -4.92 -13.87 6.78
N ASN A 179 -4.63 -14.35 5.57
CA ASN A 179 -5.52 -14.35 4.41
C ASN A 179 -5.91 -12.95 3.90
N PHE A 180 -5.13 -11.91 4.19
CA PHE A 180 -5.34 -10.60 3.59
C PHE A 180 -5.18 -10.67 2.06
N PRO A 181 -6.15 -10.18 1.26
CA PRO A 181 -6.27 -10.57 -0.14
C PRO A 181 -5.40 -9.75 -1.11
N LYS A 182 -4.70 -8.73 -0.62
CA LYS A 182 -4.03 -7.70 -1.44
C LYS A 182 -2.59 -7.47 -1.00
N SER A 183 -1.84 -6.75 -1.82
CA SER A 183 -0.39 -6.53 -1.68
C SER A 183 -0.03 -5.29 -0.85
N VAL A 184 -1.04 -4.46 -0.55
CA VAL A 184 -0.93 -3.15 0.11
C VAL A 184 -2.25 -2.88 0.85
N CYS A 185 -2.21 -2.05 1.90
CA CYS A 185 -3.44 -1.50 2.47
C CYS A 185 -3.67 -0.08 1.94
N THR A 186 -4.92 0.24 1.58
CA THR A 186 -5.35 1.57 1.13
C THR A 186 -6.51 2.05 1.99
N SER A 187 -6.25 2.99 2.89
CA SER A 187 -7.21 3.42 3.91
C SER A 187 -7.69 4.84 3.61
N VAL A 188 -8.90 4.95 3.07
CA VAL A 188 -9.50 6.23 2.66
C VAL A 188 -10.38 6.78 3.77
N ASN A 189 -10.26 8.08 4.06
CA ASN A 189 -11.12 8.85 4.97
C ASN A 189 -11.33 8.21 6.35
N GLU A 190 -12.54 7.70 6.65
CA GLU A 190 -12.87 7.10 7.95
C GLU A 190 -12.26 5.71 8.18
N VAL A 191 -11.60 5.12 7.18
CA VAL A 191 -10.84 3.87 7.34
C VAL A 191 -9.53 4.18 8.06
N ILE A 192 -9.39 3.68 9.29
CA ILE A 192 -8.22 3.94 10.14
C ILE A 192 -6.96 3.27 9.58
N CYS A 193 -7.05 1.97 9.30
CA CYS A 193 -5.95 1.16 8.76
C CYS A 193 -6.52 -0.10 8.07
N HIS A 194 -5.66 -0.84 7.37
CA HIS A 194 -5.98 -2.13 6.75
C HIS A 194 -7.17 -2.09 5.77
N GLY A 195 -7.40 -0.95 5.12
CA GLY A 195 -8.36 -0.88 4.01
C GLY A 195 -7.93 -1.81 2.88
N ILE A 196 -8.84 -2.65 2.40
CA ILE A 196 -8.57 -3.59 1.30
C ILE A 196 -8.73 -2.85 -0.02
N PRO A 197 -7.70 -2.80 -0.89
CA PRO A 197 -7.82 -2.29 -2.24
C PRO A 197 -8.99 -2.91 -3.01
N ASP A 198 -9.84 -2.06 -3.57
CA ASP A 198 -11.09 -2.43 -4.25
C ASP A 198 -11.37 -1.52 -5.46
N ALA A 199 -12.51 -1.75 -6.11
CA ALA A 199 -12.91 -1.04 -7.32
C ALA A 199 -13.43 0.38 -7.06
N ARG A 200 -13.37 0.93 -5.84
CA ARG A 200 -13.81 2.31 -5.56
C ARG A 200 -12.82 3.30 -6.20
N PRO A 201 -13.26 4.20 -7.09
CA PRO A 201 -12.44 5.30 -7.54
C PRO A 201 -12.26 6.34 -6.41
N LEU A 202 -11.05 6.88 -6.27
CA LEU A 202 -10.79 8.00 -5.37
C LEU A 202 -11.54 9.25 -5.83
N GLU A 203 -12.10 10.00 -4.88
CA GLU A 203 -12.86 11.22 -5.14
C GLU A 203 -12.04 12.48 -4.81
N ASP A 204 -12.31 13.59 -5.48
CA ASP A 204 -11.71 14.89 -5.13
C ASP A 204 -12.10 15.27 -3.70
N GLY A 205 -11.09 15.54 -2.87
CA GLY A 205 -11.26 15.82 -1.45
C GLY A 205 -11.03 14.62 -0.52
N ASP A 206 -10.81 13.41 -1.04
CA ASP A 206 -10.41 12.25 -0.23
C ASP A 206 -9.01 12.45 0.38
N ILE A 207 -8.78 11.84 1.55
CA ILE A 207 -7.44 11.52 2.05
C ILE A 207 -7.23 10.01 1.99
N LEU A 208 -6.04 9.58 1.57
CA LEU A 208 -5.72 8.16 1.38
C LEU A 208 -4.39 7.82 2.05
N ASN A 209 -4.40 6.92 3.04
CA ASN A 209 -3.19 6.28 3.53
C ASN A 209 -2.84 5.05 2.68
N ILE A 210 -1.57 4.92 2.29
CA ILE A 210 -1.03 3.76 1.58
C ILE A 210 0.04 3.12 2.45
N ASP A 211 -0.17 1.85 2.80
CA ASP A 211 0.68 1.11 3.75
C ASP A 211 1.44 -0.04 3.07
N ILE A 212 2.76 0.13 2.98
CA ILE A 212 3.66 -0.71 2.19
C ILE A 212 4.56 -1.52 3.10
N THR A 213 4.51 -2.84 2.94
CA THR A 213 5.48 -3.73 3.56
C THR A 213 6.09 -4.69 2.53
N LEU A 214 7.41 -4.68 2.35
CA LEU A 214 8.13 -5.60 1.46
C LEU A 214 8.86 -6.66 2.27
N TYR A 215 8.92 -7.88 1.75
CA TYR A 215 9.80 -8.95 2.23
C TYR A 215 10.92 -9.19 1.22
N HIS A 216 12.16 -9.04 1.66
CA HIS A 216 13.35 -9.19 0.83
C HIS A 216 14.53 -9.73 1.64
N GLY A 217 15.16 -10.81 1.17
CA GLY A 217 16.35 -11.37 1.80
C GLY A 217 16.14 -11.83 3.25
N GLY A 218 14.92 -12.26 3.61
CA GLY A 218 14.59 -12.68 4.97
C GLY A 218 14.08 -11.59 5.91
N PHE A 219 13.95 -10.34 5.45
CA PHE A 219 13.55 -9.20 6.27
C PHE A 219 12.30 -8.53 5.72
N HIS A 220 11.46 -8.00 6.62
CA HIS A 220 10.35 -7.11 6.27
C HIS A 220 10.76 -5.65 6.45
N GLY A 221 10.37 -4.79 5.49
CA GLY A 221 10.51 -3.34 5.60
C GLY A 221 9.16 -2.67 5.40
N ASP A 222 8.72 -1.92 6.41
CA ASP A 222 7.36 -1.41 6.53
C ASP A 222 7.30 0.10 6.81
N LEU A 223 6.41 0.80 6.09
CA LEU A 223 6.15 2.23 6.14
C LEU A 223 4.82 2.61 5.46
N ASN A 224 4.24 3.73 5.87
CA ASN A 224 3.06 4.31 5.22
C ASN A 224 3.08 5.85 5.21
N GLU A 225 2.30 6.44 4.30
CA GLU A 225 2.04 7.88 4.22
C GLU A 225 0.58 8.15 3.85
N THR A 226 0.06 9.30 4.28
CA THR A 226 -1.27 9.78 3.89
C THR A 226 -1.16 10.86 2.83
N TYR A 227 -1.82 10.62 1.69
CA TYR A 227 -1.85 11.48 0.52
C TYR A 227 -3.17 12.25 0.43
N VAL A 228 -3.10 13.43 -0.17
CA VAL A 228 -4.27 14.23 -0.55
C VAL A 228 -4.74 13.82 -1.96
N VAL A 229 -6.04 13.63 -2.13
CA VAL A 229 -6.64 13.37 -3.45
C VAL A 229 -7.27 14.65 -3.96
N GLY A 230 -6.58 15.34 -4.88
CA GLY A 230 -7.06 16.61 -5.42
C GLY A 230 -7.16 17.71 -4.35
N ASN A 231 -8.34 18.29 -4.15
CA ASN A 231 -8.57 19.45 -3.29
C ASN A 231 -9.17 19.09 -1.92
N VAL A 232 -8.33 18.63 -1.00
CA VAL A 232 -8.72 18.34 0.39
C VAL A 232 -9.00 19.64 1.17
N ASP A 233 -9.95 19.59 2.10
CA ASP A 233 -10.29 20.71 2.98
C ASP A 233 -9.22 21.00 4.04
N GLU A 234 -9.33 22.13 4.72
CA GLU A 234 -8.33 22.53 5.74
C GLU A 234 -8.31 21.59 6.95
N ALA A 235 -9.44 20.95 7.26
CA ALA A 235 -9.51 19.97 8.33
C ALA A 235 -8.69 18.71 8.00
N GLY A 236 -8.83 18.16 6.79
CA GLY A 236 -8.06 17.03 6.30
C GLY A 236 -6.57 17.34 6.18
N LYS A 237 -6.20 18.52 5.66
CA LYS A 237 -4.79 18.96 5.64
C LYS A 237 -4.19 19.08 7.03
N LYS A 238 -4.95 19.66 7.98
CA LYS A 238 -4.53 19.77 9.38
C LYS A 238 -4.33 18.38 9.99
N LEU A 239 -5.27 17.45 9.80
CA LEU A 239 -5.17 16.08 10.30
C LEU A 239 -3.91 15.37 9.79
N ILE A 240 -3.66 15.42 8.48
CA ILE A 240 -2.45 14.83 7.87
C ILE A 240 -1.19 15.42 8.51
N LYS A 241 -1.11 16.75 8.59
CA LYS A 241 0.05 17.43 9.16
C LYS A 241 0.25 17.09 10.63
N SER A 242 -0.81 17.11 11.43
CA SER A 242 -0.75 16.78 12.86
C SER A 242 -0.28 15.33 13.08
N SER A 243 -0.74 14.38 12.27
CA SER A 243 -0.27 12.98 12.34
C SER A 243 1.19 12.83 11.92
N TYR A 244 1.64 13.57 10.90
CA TYR A 244 3.05 13.60 10.50
C TYR A 244 3.95 14.20 11.58
N ASP A 245 3.62 15.38 12.10
CA ASP A 245 4.36 16.04 13.18
C ASP A 245 4.42 15.13 14.41
N ALA A 246 3.33 14.41 14.70
CA ALA A 246 3.26 13.47 15.80
C ALA A 246 4.26 12.32 15.71
N LEU A 247 4.32 11.70 14.53
CA LEU A 247 5.30 10.65 14.24
C LEU A 247 6.73 11.19 14.43
N PHE A 248 7.04 12.34 13.82
CA PHE A 248 8.39 12.90 13.89
C PHE A 248 8.82 13.34 15.29
N ALA A 249 7.91 13.90 16.08
CA ALA A 249 8.20 14.20 17.49
C ALA A 249 8.54 12.94 18.29
N ALA A 250 7.80 11.85 18.07
CA ALA A 250 8.09 10.57 18.71
C ALA A 250 9.42 9.96 18.25
N ILE A 251 9.76 10.10 16.97
CA ILE A 251 11.05 9.67 16.42
C ILE A 251 12.19 10.42 17.09
N GLU A 252 12.10 11.75 17.17
CA GLU A 252 13.12 12.59 17.80
C GLU A 252 13.30 12.24 19.28
N MET A 253 12.20 12.01 20.01
CA MET A 253 12.26 11.58 21.41
C MET A 253 12.84 10.18 21.58
N GLY A 254 12.51 9.25 20.68
CA GLY A 254 13.06 7.90 20.63
C GLY A 254 14.57 7.92 20.41
N MET A 255 15.03 8.67 19.41
CA MET A 255 16.46 8.83 19.09
C MET A 255 17.24 9.42 20.27
N ASN A 256 16.66 10.38 21.00
CA ASN A 256 17.31 11.04 22.14
C ASN A 256 17.32 10.21 23.44
N ARG A 257 16.56 9.11 23.55
CA ARG A 257 16.37 8.38 24.84
C ARG A 257 16.76 6.90 24.83
N VAL A 258 17.27 6.35 23.73
CA VAL A 258 17.71 4.94 23.62
C VAL A 258 18.97 4.58 24.44
N VAL A 259 19.43 5.44 25.36
CA VAL A 259 20.54 5.10 26.26
C VAL A 259 20.10 4.20 27.43
N ARG A 260 18.84 4.19 27.89
CA ARG A 260 18.42 3.34 29.02
C ARG A 260 16.92 2.98 28.97
N SER A 261 16.63 1.67 29.04
CA SER A 261 15.31 1.01 29.29
C SER A 261 14.42 0.67 28.08
N GLY A 262 13.83 -0.54 28.11
CA GLY A 262 13.23 -1.24 26.97
C GLY A 262 11.83 -0.82 26.50
N LEU A 263 11.25 -1.60 25.58
CA LEU A 263 10.12 -1.29 24.68
C LEU A 263 8.83 -0.74 25.35
N GLY A 264 8.56 -1.07 26.61
CA GLY A 264 7.43 -0.49 27.35
C GLY A 264 7.50 1.04 27.49
N PHE A 265 8.71 1.58 27.39
CA PHE A 265 8.98 3.03 27.46
C PHE A 265 8.69 3.75 26.13
N VAL A 266 9.01 3.14 24.98
CA VAL A 266 8.77 3.76 23.65
C VAL A 266 7.28 3.81 23.33
N ASN A 267 6.52 2.75 23.62
CA ASN A 267 5.07 2.76 23.48
C ASN A 267 4.41 3.77 24.43
N GLY A 268 4.89 3.86 25.68
CA GLY A 268 4.42 4.87 26.63
C GLY A 268 4.74 6.30 26.18
N LEU A 269 5.90 6.53 25.57
CA LEU A 269 6.31 7.83 24.99
C LEU A 269 5.47 8.21 23.78
N LEU A 270 5.23 7.28 22.85
CA LEU A 270 4.38 7.52 21.67
C LEU A 270 2.95 7.83 22.10
N THR A 271 2.39 7.05 23.04
CA THR A 271 1.08 7.32 23.64
C THR A 271 1.05 8.67 24.37
N GLN A 272 2.12 9.02 25.11
CA GLN A 272 2.23 10.31 25.78
C GLN A 272 2.27 11.48 24.79
N CYS A 273 3.06 11.38 23.72
CA CYS A 273 3.11 12.35 22.63
C CYS A 273 1.73 12.53 21.99
N LEU A 274 1.09 11.42 21.60
CA LEU A 274 -0.24 11.44 21.00
C LEU A 274 -1.27 12.08 21.95
N ASN A 275 -1.21 11.76 23.24
CA ASN A 275 -2.07 12.37 24.25
C ASN A 275 -1.80 13.88 24.43
N ASP A 276 -0.54 14.30 24.43
CA ASP A 276 -0.15 15.72 24.58
C ASP A 276 -0.51 16.54 23.33
N MET A 277 -0.42 15.93 22.14
CA MET A 277 -0.91 16.53 20.90
C MET A 277 -2.43 16.57 20.83
N GLN A 278 -3.12 15.54 21.32
CA GLN A 278 -4.59 15.55 21.44
C GLN A 278 -5.06 16.67 22.39
N ARG A 279 -4.36 16.88 23.50
CA ARG A 279 -4.63 17.96 24.46
C ARG A 279 -4.38 19.36 23.88
N SER A 280 -3.38 19.51 23.02
CA SER A 280 -3.01 20.81 22.44
C SER A 280 -3.71 21.14 21.12
N GLN A 281 -4.12 20.14 20.33
CA GLN A 281 -4.67 20.33 18.98
C GLN A 281 -6.12 19.87 18.79
N GLY A 282 -6.73 19.20 19.78
CA GLY A 282 -8.13 18.72 19.74
C GLY A 282 -8.26 17.21 19.46
N PRO A 283 -9.51 16.66 19.36
CA PRO A 283 -9.79 15.22 19.31
C PRO A 283 -9.50 14.57 17.94
N CYS A 284 -8.33 14.86 17.35
CA CYS A 284 -7.90 14.33 16.04
C CYS A 284 -7.20 12.96 16.12
N PHE A 285 -7.03 12.39 17.31
CA PHE A 285 -6.32 11.12 17.51
C PHE A 285 -7.26 10.08 18.10
N ALA A 286 -7.24 8.85 17.57
CA ALA A 286 -7.98 7.72 18.11
C ALA A 286 -7.50 7.45 19.54
N SER A 287 -8.33 7.82 20.52
CA SER A 287 -8.00 7.73 21.93
C SER A 287 -8.83 6.66 22.63
N SER A 288 -8.31 5.45 22.67
CA SER A 288 -8.52 4.57 23.81
C SER A 288 -7.36 3.58 23.92
N GLU A 289 -6.77 3.43 25.12
CA GLU A 289 -5.76 2.39 25.40
C GLU A 289 -6.25 0.98 25.03
N GLY A 290 -7.56 0.79 24.89
CA GLY A 290 -8.21 -0.42 24.40
C GLY A 290 -8.13 -0.60 22.87
N GLU A 291 -8.31 0.46 22.07
CA GLU A 291 -8.17 0.40 20.61
C GLU A 291 -6.71 0.36 20.16
N LEU A 292 -5.81 1.07 20.83
CA LEU A 292 -4.37 0.94 20.58
C LEU A 292 -3.84 -0.48 20.83
N LYS A 293 -4.31 -1.16 21.89
CA LYS A 293 -4.00 -2.58 22.12
C LYS A 293 -4.64 -3.52 21.09
N ARG A 294 -5.80 -3.16 20.53
CA ARG A 294 -6.49 -3.95 19.49
C ARG A 294 -5.83 -3.76 18.11
N LEU A 295 -5.40 -2.54 17.81
CA LEU A 295 -4.63 -2.16 16.61
C LEU A 295 -3.21 -2.74 16.66
N GLN A 296 -2.55 -2.72 17.83
CA GLN A 296 -1.23 -3.36 18.03
C GLN A 296 -1.25 -4.88 17.89
N ASN A 297 -2.39 -5.54 18.17
CA ASN A 297 -2.59 -6.97 17.90
C ASN A 297 -3.03 -7.26 16.45
N GLN A 298 -3.22 -6.22 15.62
CA GLN A 298 -3.65 -6.34 14.23
C GLN A 298 -2.56 -5.89 13.24
N THR A 299 -1.60 -5.06 13.65
CA THR A 299 -0.32 -4.82 12.97
C THR A 299 0.69 -5.95 13.27
N ASP A 300 0.25 -7.21 13.23
CA ASP A 300 1.02 -8.36 13.76
C ASP A 300 2.33 -8.66 12.97
N ILE A 301 2.65 -7.92 11.90
CA ILE A 301 4.06 -7.83 11.44
C ILE A 301 4.77 -7.00 12.50
N GLN A 302 5.27 -7.71 13.52
CA GLN A 302 5.76 -7.17 14.78
C GLN A 302 6.53 -5.87 14.56
N SER A 303 5.92 -4.75 14.94
CA SER A 303 6.49 -3.44 14.64
C SER A 303 7.62 -3.14 15.63
N TYR A 304 8.86 -3.53 15.33
CA TYR A 304 9.99 -3.20 16.20
C TYR A 304 10.64 -1.88 15.76
N VAL A 305 10.50 -0.86 16.59
CA VAL A 305 11.24 0.40 16.46
C VAL A 305 12.63 0.21 17.06
N ARG A 306 13.68 0.23 16.22
CA ARG A 306 15.05 0.45 16.68
C ARG A 306 15.73 1.49 15.80
N THR A 307 16.16 2.58 16.42
CA THR A 307 17.00 3.61 15.80
C THR A 307 18.38 3.03 15.54
N VAL A 308 18.76 2.91 14.26
CA VAL A 308 20.15 2.63 13.88
C VAL A 308 20.86 3.97 13.80
N ASP A 309 21.93 4.14 14.58
CA ASP A 309 22.80 5.31 14.53
C ASP A 309 23.31 5.49 13.08
N THR A 310 22.82 6.51 12.39
CA THR A 310 23.28 6.87 11.05
C THR A 310 24.45 7.82 11.25
N GLY A 311 25.62 7.23 11.51
CA GLY A 311 26.87 7.98 11.57
C GLY A 311 26.96 8.97 10.41
N SER A 312 26.96 10.26 10.74
CA SER A 312 27.38 11.40 9.92
C SER A 312 27.05 11.30 8.42
N ILE A 313 25.76 11.26 8.05
CA ILE A 313 25.35 11.63 6.70
C ILE A 313 24.84 13.07 6.76
N ASN A 314 25.65 13.96 6.20
CA ASN A 314 25.35 15.38 6.03
C ASN A 314 24.15 15.49 5.06
N CYS A 315 22.93 15.55 5.57
CA CYS A 315 21.70 15.45 4.79
C CYS A 315 20.90 16.76 4.87
N SER A 316 21.34 17.78 4.14
CA SER A 316 20.43 18.83 3.68
C SER A 316 19.61 18.26 2.52
N THR A 317 18.28 18.22 2.65
CA THR A 317 17.25 18.05 1.58
C THR A 317 16.51 16.71 1.39
N GLN A 318 16.61 15.70 2.26
CA GLN A 318 15.67 14.55 2.22
C GLN A 318 15.17 14.16 3.63
N PRO A 319 13.86 13.95 3.85
CA PRO A 319 13.35 13.49 5.14
C PRO A 319 13.78 12.04 5.41
N PRO A 320 14.12 11.68 6.66
CA PRO A 320 14.55 10.33 7.01
C PRO A 320 13.41 9.31 6.86
N ILE A 321 13.70 8.18 6.22
CA ILE A 321 12.80 7.03 6.04
C ILE A 321 12.65 6.31 7.39
N PHE A 322 11.42 6.06 7.85
CA PHE A 322 11.18 5.31 9.09
C PHE A 322 10.87 3.83 8.85
N LEU A 323 11.27 3.03 9.83
CA LEU A 323 11.70 1.64 9.71
C LEU A 323 10.89 0.79 10.69
N ILE A 324 10.00 -0.06 10.19
CA ILE A 324 9.33 -1.09 11.01
C ILE A 324 10.00 -2.44 10.71
N ILE A 325 10.62 -3.04 11.74
CA ILE A 325 11.46 -4.25 11.66
C ILE A 325 10.65 -5.48 12.05
N ALA A 326 10.51 -6.48 11.17
CA ALA A 326 10.11 -7.84 11.56
C ALA A 326 10.99 -8.89 10.87
N ARG A 327 11.42 -9.91 11.63
CA ARG A 327 12.19 -11.06 11.13
C ARG A 327 11.38 -12.35 11.33
N THR A 328 11.18 -13.10 10.27
CA THR A 328 10.76 -14.50 10.34
C THR A 328 12.02 -15.37 10.38
N LYS A 329 12.24 -16.11 11.48
CA LYS A 329 13.34 -17.11 11.53
C LYS A 329 12.95 -18.35 10.72
N PRO A 330 13.90 -18.98 9.99
CA PRO A 330 13.66 -20.24 9.30
C PRO A 330 13.29 -21.38 10.26
#